data_AF-F8TCW7-F1
#
_entry.id   AF-F8TCW7-F1
#
_cell.length_a   1.000
_cell.length_b   1.000
_cell.length_c   1.000
_cell.angle_alpha   90.00
_cell.angle_beta   90.00
_cell.angle_gamma   90.00
#
_symmetry.space_group_name_H-M   'P 1'
#
loop_
_entity.id
_entity.type
_entity.pdbx_description
1 polymer ?
#
loop_
_entity_poly.entity_id
_entity_poly.type
_entity_poly.pdbx_seq_one_letter_code
_entity_poly.pdbx_strand_id
1 'polypeptide(L)'
;LIKLCQTYRVHILSVHDGYFDMDQAFDRFKLNIFISLAELESDNIGEQVRNGLQEKAKQGRLITTHAPFGYEYHNGAFIINQNESPTVKAVFNYYIKGHGYKKIAQLLEEDNTYINRQPYQVRNIIINPNYCGRVNNQYGQFDNMFPSIVSTSIYEQAQRLRSQKQIKQTSSDNQLKQKIKCPCCNATLTNMTVRKKNHTLRYYVCPKNMNASRFVCDFKGINAQTLEDKVLEVCRDFYQNQHIYTKIKGAIDKRIKRQRNIEKHHTLTQEQLIEKLAQGIIDAETFREQTQSLRQQPQRTTSINGHQIQHTIQNI
;
A
#
# COMPACT_ATOMS: atom_id res chain seq x y z
N LEU A 1 28.65 -0.73 1.81
CA LEU A 1 28.94 -1.34 3.13
C LEU A 1 30.44 -1.31 3.46
N ILE A 2 31.29 -2.00 2.69
CA ILE A 2 32.75 -2.11 2.98
C ILE A 2 33.45 -0.74 3.14
N LYS A 3 33.20 0.21 2.22
CA LYS A 3 33.76 1.58 2.33
C LYS A 3 33.34 2.29 3.63
N LEU A 4 32.12 2.04 4.10
CA LEU A 4 31.61 2.59 5.36
C LEU A 4 32.36 1.97 6.55
N CYS A 5 32.54 0.64 6.54
CA CYS A 5 33.29 -0.06 7.59
C CYS A 5 34.75 0.39 7.66
N GLN A 6 35.38 0.70 6.52
CA GLN A 6 36.72 1.30 6.48
C GLN A 6 36.75 2.71 7.08
N THR A 7 35.82 3.58 6.68
CA THR A 7 35.75 4.96 7.20
C THR A 7 35.63 5.01 8.72
N TYR A 8 34.97 4.02 9.32
CA TYR A 8 34.73 3.96 10.76
C TYR A 8 35.59 2.91 11.49
N ARG A 9 36.61 2.32 10.85
CA ARG A 9 37.48 1.26 11.41
C ARG A 9 36.70 0.14 12.11
N VAL A 10 35.69 -0.38 11.42
CA VAL A 10 34.83 -1.47 11.91
C VAL A 10 35.40 -2.80 11.44
N HIS A 11 35.67 -3.68 12.41
CA HIS A 11 36.02 -5.07 12.14
C HIS A 11 34.76 -5.94 12.13
N ILE A 12 34.69 -6.91 11.22
CA ILE A 12 33.56 -7.82 11.09
C ILE A 12 33.97 -9.18 11.65
N LEU A 13 33.22 -9.68 12.63
CA LEU A 13 33.39 -11.03 13.16
C LEU A 13 32.20 -11.88 12.73
N SER A 14 32.42 -12.81 11.80
CA SER A 14 31.45 -13.86 11.46
C SER A 14 31.67 -15.06 12.38
N VAL A 15 30.58 -15.62 12.91
CA VAL A 15 30.61 -16.83 13.76
C VAL A 15 31.17 -18.02 12.99
N HIS A 16 30.90 -18.11 11.68
CA HIS A 16 31.30 -19.24 10.85
C HIS A 16 32.52 -18.95 9.97
N ASP A 17 32.69 -17.71 9.53
CA ASP A 17 33.69 -17.35 8.51
C ASP A 17 34.92 -16.62 9.06
N GLY A 18 34.91 -16.37 10.37
CA GLY A 18 36.00 -15.80 11.14
C GLY A 18 36.03 -14.27 11.16
N TYR A 19 37.20 -13.74 11.50
CA TYR A 19 37.45 -12.31 11.63
C TYR A 19 37.87 -11.69 10.28
N PHE A 20 37.38 -10.49 9.99
CA PHE A 20 37.73 -9.71 8.82
C PHE A 20 38.10 -8.28 9.21
N ASP A 21 39.34 -7.90 8.94
CA ASP A 21 39.81 -6.53 9.07
C ASP A 21 39.58 -5.74 7.77
N MET A 22 38.67 -4.77 7.80
CA MET A 22 38.34 -3.98 6.63
C MET A 22 39.48 -3.07 6.17
N ASP A 23 40.52 -2.84 6.97
CA ASP A 23 41.72 -2.09 6.56
C ASP A 23 42.68 -2.94 5.72
N GLN A 24 42.62 -4.27 5.84
CA GLN A 24 43.42 -5.21 5.04
C GLN A 24 42.78 -5.45 3.66
N ALA A 25 43.60 -5.37 2.61
CA ALA A 25 43.13 -5.58 1.23
C ALA A 25 42.61 -7.01 0.98
N PHE A 26 43.26 -8.00 1.58
CA PHE A 26 42.90 -9.41 1.43
C PHE A 26 41.56 -9.74 2.10
N ASP A 27 41.32 -9.23 3.31
CA ASP A 27 40.07 -9.49 4.05
C ASP A 27 38.86 -8.85 3.37
N ARG A 28 39.02 -7.66 2.78
CA ARG A 28 37.99 -7.06 1.92
C ARG A 28 37.70 -7.90 0.69
N PHE A 29 38.74 -8.44 0.05
CA PHE A 29 38.60 -9.30 -1.12
C PHE A 29 37.87 -10.60 -0.75
N LYS A 30 38.29 -11.26 0.34
CA LYS A 30 37.65 -12.46 0.89
C LYS A 30 36.18 -12.22 1.20
N LEU A 31 35.84 -11.13 1.88
CA LEU A 31 34.45 -10.78 2.20
C LEU A 31 33.61 -10.54 0.93
N ASN A 32 34.15 -9.83 -0.06
CA ASN A 32 33.46 -9.63 -1.34
C ASN A 32 33.19 -10.96 -2.07
N ILE A 33 34.14 -11.90 -2.04
CA ILE A 33 33.93 -13.24 -2.58
C ILE A 33 32.78 -13.93 -1.85
N PHE A 34 32.77 -13.93 -0.52
CA PHE A 34 31.69 -14.56 0.24
C PHE A 34 30.32 -13.94 0.00
N ILE A 35 30.24 -12.61 -0.10
CA ILE A 35 29.00 -11.93 -0.48
C ILE A 35 28.55 -12.38 -1.87
N SER A 36 29.48 -12.44 -2.84
CA SER A 36 29.17 -12.86 -4.21
C SER A 36 28.74 -14.32 -4.29
N LEU A 37 29.38 -15.20 -3.50
CA LEU A 37 29.00 -16.61 -3.40
C LEU A 37 27.63 -16.78 -2.75
N ALA A 38 27.32 -16.04 -1.68
CA ALA A 38 26.02 -16.08 -1.03
C ALA A 38 24.89 -15.57 -1.94
N GLU A 39 25.16 -14.55 -2.75
CA GLU A 39 24.23 -14.06 -3.78
C GLU A 39 23.99 -15.12 -4.86
N LEU A 40 25.06 -15.73 -5.38
CA LEU A 40 24.96 -16.82 -6.37
C LEU A 40 24.19 -18.02 -5.83
N GLU A 41 24.45 -18.45 -4.59
CA GLU A 41 23.74 -19.55 -3.93
C GLU A 41 22.24 -19.23 -3.79
N SER A 42 21.93 -17.99 -3.38
CA SER A 42 20.55 -17.53 -3.24
C SER A 42 19.81 -17.52 -4.58
N ASP A 43 20.46 -17.07 -5.63
CA ASP A 43 19.91 -17.08 -6.99
C ASP A 43 19.70 -18.51 -7.51
N ASN A 44 20.67 -19.40 -7.28
CA ASN A 44 20.57 -20.82 -7.65
C ASN A 44 19.43 -21.52 -6.90
N ILE A 45 19.29 -21.32 -5.59
CA ILE A 45 18.14 -21.84 -4.80
C ILE A 45 16.84 -21.29 -5.38
N GLY A 46 16.78 -19.98 -5.68
CA GLY A 46 15.61 -19.36 -6.29
C GLY A 46 15.25 -19.99 -7.64
N GLU A 47 16.24 -20.31 -8.46
CA GLU A 47 16.06 -21.01 -9.73
C GLU A 47 15.58 -22.46 -9.54
N GLN A 48 16.20 -23.22 -8.63
CA GLN A 48 15.80 -24.59 -8.33
C GLN A 48 14.36 -24.67 -7.81
N VAL A 49 13.97 -23.77 -6.90
CA VAL A 49 12.59 -23.66 -6.41
C VAL A 49 11.64 -23.37 -7.57
N ARG A 50 12.00 -22.43 -8.46
CA ARG A 50 11.18 -22.07 -9.62
C ARG A 50 11.01 -23.25 -10.58
N ASN A 51 12.08 -23.97 -10.86
CA ASN A 51 12.08 -25.15 -11.73
C ASN A 51 11.26 -26.28 -11.09
N GLY A 52 11.41 -26.52 -9.79
CA GLY A 52 10.61 -27.50 -9.05
C GLY A 52 9.11 -27.19 -9.07
N LEU A 53 8.75 -25.92 -8.89
CA LEU A 53 7.34 -25.47 -9.00
C LEU A 53 6.80 -25.59 -10.44
N GLN A 54 7.63 -25.29 -11.45
CA GLN A 54 7.25 -25.43 -12.86
C GLN A 54 6.98 -26.89 -13.22
N GLU A 55 7.88 -27.82 -12.84
CA GLU A 55 7.70 -29.24 -13.09
C GLU A 55 6.48 -29.79 -12.33
N LYS A 56 6.26 -29.34 -11.09
CA LYS A 56 5.05 -29.67 -10.34
C LYS A 56 3.77 -29.22 -11.06
N ALA A 57 3.77 -28.01 -11.62
CA ALA A 57 2.66 -27.50 -12.41
C ALA A 57 2.45 -28.29 -13.70
N LYS A 58 3.52 -28.60 -14.46
CA LYS A 58 3.46 -29.44 -15.68
C LYS A 58 2.89 -30.84 -15.40
N GLN A 59 3.20 -31.41 -14.24
CA GLN A 59 2.65 -32.69 -13.79
C GLN A 59 1.18 -32.60 -13.33
N GLY A 60 0.54 -31.44 -13.44
CA GLY A 60 -0.84 -31.24 -12.98
C GLY A 60 -0.97 -31.33 -11.45
N ARG A 61 0.11 -31.09 -10.70
CA ARG A 61 0.08 -31.10 -9.23
C ARG A 61 -0.11 -29.69 -8.70
N LEU A 62 -0.81 -29.59 -7.57
CA LEU A 62 -1.09 -28.31 -6.93
C LEU A 62 0.18 -27.69 -6.34
N ILE A 63 0.42 -26.42 -6.67
CA ILE A 63 1.56 -25.64 -6.17
C ILE A 63 1.27 -24.93 -4.84
N THR A 64 0.00 -24.86 -4.42
CA THR A 64 -0.43 -24.20 -3.19
C THR A 64 -1.33 -25.11 -2.36
N THR A 65 -1.25 -24.95 -1.04
CA THR A 65 -2.11 -25.62 -0.06
C THR A 65 -3.28 -24.74 0.40
N HIS A 66 -3.27 -23.45 0.06
CA HIS A 66 -4.31 -22.52 0.47
C HIS A 66 -5.55 -22.67 -0.42
N ALA A 67 -6.61 -23.26 0.14
CA ALA A 67 -7.87 -23.47 -0.58
C ALA A 67 -8.63 -22.15 -0.78
N PRO A 68 -9.17 -21.89 -1.99
CA PRO A 68 -10.15 -20.82 -2.18
C PRO A 68 -11.48 -21.18 -1.50
N PHE A 69 -12.27 -20.17 -1.12
CA PHE A 69 -13.59 -20.38 -0.53
C PHE A 69 -14.47 -21.30 -1.38
N GLY A 70 -15.19 -22.25 -0.80
CA GLY A 70 -15.90 -23.31 -1.52
C GLY A 70 -15.12 -24.61 -1.62
N TYR A 71 -13.84 -24.62 -1.22
CA TYR A 71 -12.96 -25.79 -1.26
C TYR A 71 -12.24 -26.00 0.07
N GLU A 72 -11.88 -27.26 0.33
CA GLU A 72 -10.99 -27.67 1.40
C GLU A 72 -9.78 -28.38 0.81
N TYR A 73 -8.61 -28.20 1.44
CA TYR A 73 -7.40 -28.93 1.07
C TYR A 73 -7.29 -30.19 1.92
N HIS A 74 -7.24 -31.35 1.27
CA HIS A 74 -7.08 -32.63 1.93
C HIS A 74 -6.11 -33.52 1.13
N ASN A 75 -5.04 -33.96 1.80
CA ASN A 75 -4.04 -34.91 1.26
C ASN A 75 -3.54 -34.60 -0.16
N GLY A 76 -3.22 -33.33 -0.46
CA GLY A 76 -2.65 -32.97 -1.77
C GLY A 76 -3.68 -32.67 -2.86
N ALA A 77 -4.98 -32.69 -2.53
CA ALA A 77 -6.07 -32.36 -3.45
C ALA A 77 -7.04 -31.34 -2.83
N PHE A 78 -7.74 -30.60 -3.69
CA PHE A 78 -8.86 -29.75 -3.28
C PHE A 78 -10.18 -30.50 -3.43
N ILE A 79 -10.99 -30.50 -2.38
CA ILE A 79 -12.31 -31.13 -2.34
C ILE A 79 -13.36 -30.03 -2.21
N ILE A 80 -14.53 -30.20 -2.83
CA ILE A 80 -15.63 -29.24 -2.71
C ILE A 80 -16.19 -29.27 -1.29
N ASN A 81 -16.20 -28.12 -0.62
CA ASN A 81 -16.90 -27.97 0.65
C ASN A 81 -18.41 -27.81 0.39
N GLN A 82 -19.22 -28.71 0.96
CA GLN A 82 -20.66 -28.76 0.73
C GLN A 82 -21.43 -27.58 1.38
N ASN A 83 -20.90 -26.99 2.44
CA ASN A 83 -21.50 -25.83 3.12
C ASN A 83 -21.18 -24.52 2.37
N GLU A 84 -19.97 -24.40 1.83
CA GLU A 84 -19.50 -23.17 1.20
C GLU A 84 -19.85 -23.08 -0.31
N SER A 85 -19.83 -24.21 -1.02
CA SER A 85 -20.04 -24.24 -2.47
C SER A 85 -21.42 -23.75 -2.95
N PRO A 86 -22.54 -23.89 -2.21
CA PRO A 86 -23.82 -23.30 -2.60
C PRO A 86 -23.74 -21.77 -2.73
N THR A 87 -22.98 -21.12 -1.85
CA THR A 87 -22.74 -19.66 -1.89
C THR A 87 -22.01 -19.26 -3.16
N VAL A 88 -21.01 -20.04 -3.58
CA VAL A 88 -20.27 -19.80 -4.83
C VAL A 88 -21.20 -19.90 -6.04
N LYS A 89 -22.04 -20.96 -6.11
CA LYS A 89 -23.03 -21.14 -7.18
C LYS A 89 -24.02 -19.98 -7.23
N ALA A 90 -24.52 -19.55 -6.07
CA ALA A 90 -25.43 -18.41 -5.96
C ALA A 90 -24.78 -17.11 -6.46
N VAL A 91 -23.51 -16.85 -6.11
CA VAL A 91 -22.76 -15.68 -6.60
C VAL A 91 -22.71 -15.63 -8.13
N PHE A 92 -22.34 -16.73 -8.79
CA PHE A 92 -22.31 -16.79 -10.25
C PHE A 92 -23.70 -16.58 -10.87
N ASN A 93 -24.72 -17.23 -10.32
CA ASN A 93 -26.10 -17.10 -10.78
C ASN A 93 -26.62 -15.66 -10.67
N TYR A 94 -26.44 -15.00 -9.52
CA TYR A 94 -26.85 -13.61 -9.35
C TYR A 94 -26.07 -12.66 -10.25
N TYR A 95 -24.79 -12.91 -10.48
CA TYR A 95 -23.98 -12.07 -11.36
C TYR A 95 -24.42 -12.15 -12.83
N ILE A 96 -24.71 -13.36 -13.32
CA ILE A 96 -25.22 -13.58 -14.68
C ILE A 96 -26.59 -12.94 -14.89
N LYS A 97 -27.43 -12.91 -13.85
CA LYS A 97 -28.70 -12.15 -13.82
C LYS A 97 -28.52 -10.62 -13.86
N GLY A 98 -27.28 -10.12 -13.83
CA GLY A 98 -26.95 -8.70 -13.99
C GLY A 98 -26.73 -7.94 -12.68
N HIS A 99 -26.83 -8.58 -11.52
CA HIS A 99 -26.60 -7.91 -10.24
C HIS A 99 -25.13 -7.50 -10.07
N GLY A 100 -24.90 -6.30 -9.50
CA GLY A 100 -23.55 -5.83 -9.16
C GLY A 100 -23.03 -6.44 -7.85
N TYR A 101 -21.71 -6.41 -7.64
CA TYR A 101 -21.06 -7.08 -6.48
C TYR A 101 -21.67 -6.69 -5.12
N LYS A 102 -22.00 -5.40 -4.93
CA LYS A 102 -22.62 -4.93 -3.69
C LYS A 102 -24.04 -5.46 -3.51
N LYS A 103 -24.84 -5.53 -4.58
CA LYS A 103 -26.21 -6.09 -4.50
C LYS A 103 -26.16 -7.59 -4.26
N ILE A 104 -25.21 -8.31 -4.86
CA ILE A 104 -25.00 -9.74 -4.58
C ILE A 104 -24.66 -9.95 -3.11
N ALA A 105 -23.73 -9.18 -2.55
CA ALA A 105 -23.40 -9.24 -1.12
C ALA A 105 -24.63 -9.02 -0.22
N GLN A 106 -25.52 -8.09 -0.57
CA GLN A 106 -26.79 -7.89 0.14
C GLN A 106 -27.74 -9.08 0.01
N LEU A 107 -27.90 -9.63 -1.20
CA LEU A 107 -28.76 -10.79 -1.44
C LEU A 107 -28.28 -12.03 -0.67
N LEU A 108 -26.97 -12.22 -0.53
CA LEU A 108 -26.41 -13.29 0.30
C LEU A 108 -26.71 -13.09 1.79
N GLU A 109 -26.76 -11.84 2.27
CA GLU A 109 -27.12 -11.55 3.68
C GLU A 109 -28.63 -11.60 3.95
N GLU A 110 -29.47 -11.56 2.92
CA GLU A 110 -30.92 -11.67 3.05
C GLU A 110 -31.36 -13.14 3.22
N ASP A 111 -30.52 -14.08 2.82
CA ASP A 111 -30.80 -15.52 2.83
C ASP A 111 -29.84 -16.25 3.78
N ASN A 112 -30.38 -16.80 4.86
CA ASN A 112 -29.61 -17.50 5.91
C ASN A 112 -28.98 -18.82 5.43
N THR A 113 -29.28 -19.28 4.20
CA THR A 113 -28.65 -20.48 3.63
C THR A 113 -27.25 -20.21 3.08
N TYR A 114 -26.90 -18.95 2.82
CA TYR A 114 -25.60 -18.58 2.25
C TYR A 114 -24.66 -17.98 3.30
N ILE A 115 -23.36 -18.10 3.04
CA ILE A 115 -22.33 -17.50 3.87
C ILE A 115 -22.11 -16.06 3.41
N ASN A 116 -22.20 -15.12 4.36
CA ASN A 116 -22.04 -13.70 4.08
C ASN A 116 -20.68 -13.37 3.47
N ARG A 117 -20.71 -12.54 2.42
CA ARG A 117 -19.52 -12.12 1.67
C ARG A 117 -19.55 -10.63 1.40
N GLN A 118 -18.43 -9.97 1.63
CA GLN A 118 -18.26 -8.57 1.28
C GLN A 118 -18.13 -8.40 -0.25
N PRO A 119 -18.49 -7.23 -0.81
CA PRO A 119 -18.41 -6.96 -2.25
C PRO A 119 -17.08 -7.35 -2.91
N TYR A 120 -15.94 -7.14 -2.23
CA TYR A 120 -14.63 -7.52 -2.76
C TYR A 120 -14.43 -9.04 -2.81
N GLN A 121 -14.99 -9.78 -1.85
CA GLN A 121 -14.95 -11.25 -1.82
C GLN A 121 -15.82 -11.82 -2.95
N VAL A 122 -17.01 -11.24 -3.18
CA VAL A 122 -17.86 -11.58 -4.33
C VAL A 122 -17.11 -11.38 -5.64
N ARG A 123 -16.42 -10.24 -5.81
CA ARG A 123 -15.56 -9.98 -6.97
C ARG A 123 -14.49 -11.07 -7.11
N ASN A 124 -13.81 -11.42 -6.02
CA ASN A 124 -12.75 -12.43 -6.03
C ASN A 124 -13.26 -13.81 -6.43
N ILE A 125 -14.50 -14.16 -6.03
CA ILE A 125 -15.15 -15.41 -6.47
C ILE A 125 -15.36 -15.40 -7.99
N ILE A 126 -15.94 -14.33 -8.53
CA ILE A 126 -16.29 -14.23 -9.96
C ILE A 126 -15.05 -14.26 -10.87
N ILE A 127 -13.93 -13.65 -10.44
CA ILE A 127 -12.72 -13.62 -11.27
C ILE A 127 -11.91 -14.92 -11.23
N ASN A 128 -12.08 -15.74 -10.19
CA ASN A 128 -11.20 -16.88 -9.94
C ASN A 128 -11.54 -18.07 -10.86
N PRO A 129 -10.62 -18.48 -11.77
CA PRO A 129 -10.85 -19.60 -12.69
C PRO A 129 -10.93 -20.97 -11.99
N ASN A 130 -10.47 -21.09 -10.75
CA ASN A 130 -10.46 -22.36 -10.03
C ASN A 130 -11.88 -22.96 -9.90
N TYR A 131 -12.91 -22.10 -9.85
CA TYR A 131 -14.31 -22.54 -9.73
C TYR A 131 -14.86 -23.30 -10.93
N CYS A 132 -14.23 -23.18 -12.10
CA CYS A 132 -14.52 -23.99 -13.29
C CYS A 132 -13.41 -25.02 -13.60
N GLY A 133 -12.57 -25.33 -12.59
CA GLY A 133 -11.54 -26.36 -12.70
C GLY A 133 -10.21 -25.89 -13.30
N ARG A 134 -10.06 -24.60 -13.62
CA ARG A 134 -8.85 -24.06 -14.29
C ARG A 134 -7.96 -23.30 -13.32
N VAL A 135 -6.65 -23.45 -13.47
CA VAL A 135 -5.64 -22.73 -12.70
C VAL A 135 -4.77 -21.93 -13.64
N ASN A 136 -4.73 -20.62 -13.42
CA ASN A 136 -3.84 -19.72 -14.14
C ASN A 136 -2.73 -19.27 -13.19
N ASN A 137 -1.49 -19.62 -13.50
CA ASN A 137 -0.31 -19.19 -12.75
C ASN A 137 0.78 -18.71 -13.72
N GLN A 138 1.94 -18.33 -13.18
CA GLN A 138 3.08 -17.86 -13.97
C GLN A 138 3.67 -18.90 -14.94
N TYR A 139 3.34 -20.18 -14.77
CA TYR A 139 3.81 -21.29 -15.59
C TYR A 139 2.83 -21.71 -16.69
N GLY A 140 1.64 -21.12 -16.73
CA GLY A 140 0.63 -21.39 -17.76
C GLY A 140 -0.79 -21.53 -17.21
N GLN A 141 -1.68 -21.99 -18.09
CA GLN A 141 -3.04 -22.39 -17.76
C GLN A 141 -3.12 -23.91 -17.72
N PHE A 142 -3.70 -24.43 -16.64
CA PHE A 142 -3.89 -25.86 -16.41
C PHE A 142 -5.37 -26.13 -16.14
N ASP A 143 -5.95 -27.07 -16.88
CA ASP A 143 -7.35 -27.43 -16.74
C ASP A 143 -7.52 -28.69 -15.86
N ASN A 144 -8.72 -28.89 -15.31
CA ASN A 144 -9.09 -30.04 -14.47
C ASN A 144 -8.25 -30.22 -13.18
N MET A 145 -7.67 -29.13 -12.66
CA MET A 145 -6.87 -29.13 -11.44
C MET A 145 -7.72 -29.05 -10.17
N PHE A 146 -8.96 -28.57 -10.30
CA PHE A 146 -9.93 -28.43 -9.21
C PHE A 146 -11.23 -29.13 -9.62
N PRO A 147 -11.95 -29.78 -8.69
CA PRO A 147 -13.33 -30.16 -8.92
C PRO A 147 -14.16 -28.91 -9.25
N SER A 148 -14.90 -28.92 -10.36
CA SER A 148 -15.66 -27.74 -10.78
C SER A 148 -16.89 -27.51 -9.91
N ILE A 149 -17.02 -26.32 -9.32
CA ILE A 149 -18.25 -25.90 -8.60
C ILE A 149 -19.28 -25.33 -9.58
N VAL A 150 -18.81 -24.66 -10.64
CA VAL A 150 -19.62 -24.16 -11.76
C VAL A 150 -19.07 -24.67 -13.09
N SER A 151 -19.92 -24.76 -14.11
CA SER A 151 -19.46 -25.15 -15.44
C SER A 151 -18.55 -24.09 -16.05
N THR A 152 -17.67 -24.54 -16.95
CA THR A 152 -16.88 -23.66 -17.82
C THR A 152 -17.75 -22.62 -18.53
N SER A 153 -18.94 -23.00 -19.01
CA SER A 153 -19.86 -22.08 -19.70
C SER A 153 -20.38 -20.94 -18.81
N ILE A 154 -20.75 -21.24 -17.56
CA ILE A 154 -21.19 -20.25 -16.56
C ILE A 154 -20.06 -19.27 -16.26
N TYR A 155 -18.86 -19.79 -16.02
CA TYR A 155 -17.69 -18.95 -15.73
C TYR A 155 -17.37 -18.01 -16.90
N GLU A 156 -17.31 -18.53 -18.13
CA GLU A 156 -17.02 -17.72 -19.31
C GLU A 156 -18.10 -16.66 -19.57
N GLN A 157 -19.38 -17.00 -19.36
CA GLN A 157 -20.47 -16.03 -19.47
C GLN A 157 -20.28 -14.89 -18.47
N ALA A 158 -19.97 -15.20 -17.21
CA ALA A 158 -19.67 -14.19 -16.20
C ALA A 158 -18.48 -13.31 -16.62
N GLN A 159 -17.41 -13.89 -17.16
CA GLN A 159 -16.25 -13.13 -17.61
C GLN A 159 -16.54 -12.25 -18.82
N ARG A 160 -17.36 -12.68 -19.77
CA ARG A 160 -17.83 -11.84 -20.89
C ARG A 160 -18.61 -10.62 -20.38
N LEU A 161 -19.57 -10.82 -19.49
CA LEU A 161 -20.34 -9.74 -18.86
C LEU A 161 -19.44 -8.76 -18.10
N ARG A 162 -18.41 -9.28 -17.41
CA ARG A 162 -17.45 -8.45 -16.69
C ARG A 162 -16.61 -7.59 -17.64
N SER A 163 -16.12 -8.16 -18.72
CA SER A 163 -15.31 -7.45 -19.72
C SER A 163 -16.09 -6.35 -20.42
N GLN A 164 -17.38 -6.57 -20.72
CA GLN A 164 -18.27 -5.54 -21.28
C GLN A 164 -18.48 -4.35 -20.32
N LYS A 165 -18.39 -4.57 -19.01
CA LYS A 165 -18.54 -3.54 -17.98
C LYS A 165 -17.25 -2.77 -17.68
N GLN A 166 -16.11 -3.13 -18.27
CA GLN A 166 -14.84 -2.43 -18.01
C GLN A 166 -14.85 -1.06 -18.70
N ILE A 167 -14.96 0.00 -17.88
CA ILE A 167 -14.85 1.38 -18.34
C ILE A 167 -13.39 1.83 -18.20
N LYS A 168 -12.88 2.58 -19.19
CA LYS A 168 -11.56 3.23 -19.12
C LYS A 168 -11.46 4.06 -17.84
N GLN A 169 -10.52 3.70 -16.97
CA GLN A 169 -10.26 4.47 -15.75
C GLN A 169 -9.71 5.84 -16.14
N THR A 170 -10.40 6.89 -15.70
CA THR A 170 -9.97 8.28 -15.84
C THR A 170 -9.62 8.79 -14.46
N SER A 171 -8.63 9.69 -14.37
CA SER A 171 -8.36 10.36 -13.10
C SER A 171 -9.62 11.07 -12.65
N SER A 172 -9.93 10.97 -11.36
CA SER A 172 -11.05 11.66 -10.77
C SER A 172 -10.81 13.18 -10.76
N ASP A 173 -11.80 13.95 -11.18
CA ASP A 173 -11.78 15.43 -11.17
C ASP A 173 -11.89 16.02 -9.75
N ASN A 174 -12.26 15.21 -8.76
CA ASN A 174 -12.28 15.61 -7.35
C ASN A 174 -10.91 16.16 -6.86
N GLN A 175 -10.89 17.44 -6.50
CA GLN A 175 -9.71 18.23 -6.17
C GLN A 175 -9.19 17.91 -4.76
N LEU A 176 -10.09 17.67 -3.81
CA LEU A 176 -9.79 17.35 -2.41
C LEU A 176 -9.60 15.84 -2.17
N LYS A 177 -9.30 15.05 -3.22
CA LYS A 177 -9.04 13.61 -3.10
C LYS A 177 -7.95 13.35 -2.07
N GLN A 178 -8.19 12.37 -1.19
CA GLN A 178 -7.30 11.96 -0.08
C GLN A 178 -7.08 13.00 1.04
N LYS A 179 -7.71 14.18 0.99
CA LYS A 179 -7.53 15.25 1.98
C LYS A 179 -8.65 15.32 3.02
N ILE A 180 -9.84 14.83 2.70
CA ILE A 180 -11.02 14.96 3.55
C ILE A 180 -11.23 13.71 4.40
N LYS A 181 -11.59 13.89 5.67
CA LYS A 181 -11.91 12.82 6.62
C LYS A 181 -13.42 12.70 6.81
N CYS A 182 -13.89 11.48 7.00
CA CYS A 182 -15.27 11.19 7.36
C CYS A 182 -15.56 11.72 8.77
N PRO A 183 -16.61 12.53 8.98
CA PRO A 183 -16.91 13.10 10.29
C PRO A 183 -17.33 12.04 11.33
N CYS A 184 -17.87 10.90 10.88
CA CYS A 184 -18.36 9.86 11.79
C CYS A 184 -17.29 8.82 12.17
N CYS A 185 -16.44 8.41 11.23
CA CYS A 185 -15.50 7.28 11.44
C CYS A 185 -14.04 7.61 11.17
N ASN A 186 -13.73 8.88 10.85
CA ASN A 186 -12.39 9.39 10.57
C ASN A 186 -11.64 8.72 9.39
N ALA A 187 -12.30 7.84 8.64
CA ALA A 187 -11.73 7.28 7.41
C ALA A 187 -11.55 8.39 6.35
N THR A 188 -10.47 8.32 5.58
CA THR A 188 -10.28 9.22 4.43
C THR A 188 -11.40 8.98 3.40
N LEU A 189 -12.13 10.03 3.01
CA LEU A 189 -13.21 9.92 2.04
C LEU A 189 -12.69 9.52 0.66
N THR A 190 -13.47 8.72 -0.05
CA THR A 190 -13.18 8.28 -1.42
C THR A 190 -14.07 8.98 -2.43
N ASN A 191 -13.64 9.01 -3.69
CA ASN A 191 -14.37 9.67 -4.77
C ASN A 191 -15.44 8.73 -5.34
N MET A 192 -16.61 9.29 -5.65
CA MET A 192 -17.67 8.59 -6.37
C MET A 192 -18.22 9.47 -7.47
N THR A 193 -18.36 8.90 -8.66
CA THR A 193 -18.90 9.59 -9.83
C THR A 193 -20.18 8.89 -10.27
N VAL A 194 -21.28 9.64 -10.31
CA VAL A 194 -22.58 9.16 -10.79
C VAL A 194 -22.84 9.80 -12.14
N ARG A 195 -22.80 9.00 -13.20
CA ARG A 195 -23.11 9.44 -14.57
C ARG A 195 -24.62 9.38 -14.81
N LYS A 196 -25.22 10.48 -15.24
CA LYS A 196 -26.61 10.59 -15.69
C LYS A 196 -26.62 10.84 -17.21
N LYS A 197 -27.81 10.83 -17.83
CA LYS A 197 -27.95 11.01 -19.29
C LYS A 197 -27.29 12.30 -19.80
N ASN A 198 -27.46 13.41 -19.07
CA ASN A 198 -27.06 14.75 -19.54
C ASN A 198 -25.96 15.41 -18.68
N HIS A 199 -25.59 14.81 -17.55
CA HIS A 199 -24.60 15.40 -16.64
C HIS A 199 -23.95 14.35 -15.75
N THR A 200 -22.82 14.71 -15.14
CA THR A 200 -22.09 13.86 -14.22
C THR A 200 -22.04 14.52 -12.84
N LEU A 201 -22.41 13.76 -11.80
CA LEU A 201 -22.35 14.21 -10.42
C LEU A 201 -21.15 13.60 -9.71
N ARG A 202 -20.41 14.42 -8.97
CA ARG A 202 -19.22 14.01 -8.22
C ARG A 202 -19.50 14.10 -6.72
N TYR A 203 -19.02 13.12 -5.97
CA TYR A 203 -19.22 13.02 -4.52
C TYR A 203 -17.94 12.57 -3.80
N TYR A 204 -17.84 12.95 -2.54
CA TYR A 204 -16.97 12.31 -1.55
C TYR A 204 -17.82 11.41 -0.65
N VAL A 205 -17.48 10.13 -0.57
CA VAL A 205 -18.26 9.14 0.18
C VAL A 205 -17.39 8.38 1.18
N CYS A 206 -18.01 7.88 2.24
CA CYS A 206 -17.32 7.05 3.22
C CYS A 206 -16.92 5.70 2.61
N PRO A 207 -15.63 5.31 2.61
CA PRO A 207 -15.20 4.04 2.03
C PRO A 207 -15.79 2.82 2.74
N LYS A 208 -16.10 2.92 4.05
CA LYS A 208 -16.77 1.82 4.77
C LYS A 208 -18.12 1.47 4.14
N ASN A 209 -18.90 2.48 3.76
CA ASN A 209 -20.19 2.30 3.07
C ASN A 209 -20.04 1.79 1.63
N MET A 210 -18.91 2.04 0.98
CA MET A 210 -18.63 1.54 -0.37
C MET A 210 -18.19 0.08 -0.36
N ASN A 211 -17.44 -0.31 0.67
CA ASN A 211 -16.84 -1.63 0.80
C ASN A 211 -17.72 -2.63 1.54
N ALA A 212 -18.72 -2.18 2.29
CA ALA A 212 -19.70 -3.02 2.93
C ALA A 212 -20.90 -3.32 2.01
N SER A 213 -21.55 -4.46 2.25
CA SER A 213 -22.85 -4.83 1.68
C SER A 213 -23.92 -3.76 1.96
N ARG A 214 -24.02 -3.30 3.21
CA ARG A 214 -24.99 -2.29 3.68
C ARG A 214 -24.30 -1.01 4.16
N PHE A 215 -25.09 0.03 4.42
CA PHE A 215 -24.56 1.25 5.03
C PHE A 215 -24.22 0.96 6.50
N VAL A 216 -22.95 1.12 6.86
CA VAL A 216 -22.39 0.86 8.20
C VAL A 216 -21.87 2.14 8.87
N CYS A 217 -22.03 3.28 8.20
CA CYS A 217 -21.63 4.59 8.66
C CYS A 217 -22.70 5.59 8.26
N ASP A 218 -23.10 6.46 9.20
CA ASP A 218 -24.20 7.41 8.98
C ASP A 218 -23.87 8.46 7.92
N PHE A 219 -22.58 8.76 7.74
CA PHE A 219 -22.12 9.63 6.66
C PHE A 219 -22.18 8.92 5.31
N LYS A 220 -23.23 9.21 4.53
CA LYS A 220 -23.44 8.66 3.19
C LYS A 220 -22.47 9.27 2.17
N GLY A 221 -22.37 10.59 2.17
CA GLY A 221 -21.49 11.34 1.28
C GLY A 221 -21.90 12.80 1.15
N ILE A 222 -21.05 13.57 0.50
CA ILE A 222 -21.24 14.99 0.24
C ILE A 222 -20.92 15.29 -1.23
N ASN A 223 -21.68 16.20 -1.85
CA ASN A 223 -21.42 16.65 -3.21
C ASN A 223 -20.03 17.27 -3.29
N ALA A 224 -19.22 16.82 -4.24
CA ALA A 224 -17.83 17.26 -4.36
C ALA A 224 -17.74 18.71 -4.79
N GLN A 225 -18.53 19.13 -5.78
CA GLN A 225 -18.53 20.51 -6.27
C GLN A 225 -18.90 21.49 -5.15
N THR A 226 -20.01 21.25 -4.46
CA THR A 226 -20.47 22.12 -3.37
C THR A 226 -19.45 22.21 -2.22
N LEU A 227 -18.76 21.11 -1.89
CA LEU A 227 -17.73 21.12 -0.87
C LEU A 227 -16.47 21.85 -1.34
N GLU A 228 -16.02 21.57 -2.57
CA GLU A 228 -14.85 22.21 -3.18
C GLU A 228 -15.05 23.73 -3.26
N ASP A 229 -16.21 24.20 -3.72
CA ASP A 229 -16.53 25.63 -3.81
C ASP A 229 -16.46 26.33 -2.45
N LYS A 230 -17.04 25.71 -1.40
CA LYS A 230 -16.98 26.24 -0.03
C LYS A 230 -15.56 26.26 0.53
N VAL A 231 -14.76 25.22 0.26
CA VAL A 231 -13.36 25.19 0.69
C VAL A 231 -12.57 26.28 -0.01
N LEU A 232 -12.80 26.50 -1.31
CA LEU A 232 -12.17 27.58 -2.07
C LEU A 232 -12.57 28.95 -1.55
N GLU A 233 -13.84 29.17 -1.21
CA GLU A 233 -14.33 30.41 -0.59
C GLU A 233 -13.62 30.69 0.74
N VAL A 234 -13.60 29.72 1.67
CA VAL A 234 -12.89 29.85 2.95
C VAL A 234 -11.39 30.11 2.75
N CYS A 235 -10.78 29.47 1.75
CA CYS A 235 -9.38 29.75 1.40
C CYS A 235 -9.21 31.20 0.91
N ARG A 236 -10.08 31.70 0.03
CA ARG A 236 -10.03 33.09 -0.45
C ARG A 236 -10.17 34.07 0.71
N ASP A 237 -11.13 33.87 1.60
CA ASP A 237 -11.34 34.73 2.78
C ASP A 237 -10.12 34.74 3.71
N PHE A 238 -9.54 33.56 3.95
CA PHE A 238 -8.35 33.41 4.76
C PHE A 238 -7.15 34.18 4.17
N TYR A 239 -6.96 34.13 2.85
CA TYR A 239 -5.88 34.85 2.18
C TYR A 239 -6.14 36.35 2.05
N GLN A 240 -7.40 36.78 1.92
CA GLN A 240 -7.76 38.20 1.93
C GLN A 240 -7.62 38.83 3.32
N ASN A 241 -7.67 38.04 4.39
CA ASN A 241 -7.39 38.52 5.74
C ASN A 241 -5.88 38.73 5.96
N GLN A 242 -5.39 39.88 5.48
CA GLN A 242 -3.98 40.31 5.53
C GLN A 242 -3.37 40.17 6.93
N HIS A 243 -4.17 40.37 7.99
CA HIS A 243 -3.71 40.31 9.38
C HIS A 243 -3.43 38.87 9.85
N ILE A 244 -4.28 37.91 9.49
CA ILE A 244 -4.05 36.49 9.80
C ILE A 244 -2.86 35.95 9.00
N TYR A 245 -2.78 36.28 7.70
CA TYR A 245 -1.67 35.87 6.85
C TYR A 245 -0.32 36.33 7.40
N THR A 246 -0.20 37.61 7.74
CA THR A 246 1.03 38.19 8.30
C THR A 246 1.40 37.58 9.65
N LYS A 247 0.42 37.31 10.53
CA LYS A 247 0.66 36.65 11.81
C LYS A 247 1.17 35.22 11.65
N ILE A 248 0.58 34.44 10.74
CA ILE A 248 0.99 33.05 10.46
C ILE A 248 2.36 33.02 9.79
N LYS A 249 2.58 33.86 8.77
CA LYS A 249 3.88 34.01 8.11
C LYS A 249 4.97 34.36 9.13
N GLY A 250 4.71 35.35 10.00
CA GLY A 250 5.63 35.72 11.07
C GLY A 250 5.91 34.59 12.07
N ALA A 251 4.91 33.79 12.43
CA ALA A 251 5.09 32.63 13.30
C ALA A 251 5.93 31.52 12.64
N ILE A 252 5.69 31.26 11.35
CA ILE A 252 6.46 30.30 10.54
C ILE A 252 7.90 30.78 10.38
N ASP A 253 8.12 32.04 10.03
CA ASP A 253 9.46 32.63 9.87
C ASP A 253 10.24 32.58 11.19
N LYS A 254 9.60 32.88 12.33
CA LYS A 254 10.20 32.72 13.67
C LYS A 254 10.60 31.26 13.93
N ARG A 255 9.75 30.29 13.57
CA ARG A 255 10.00 28.87 13.77
C ARG A 255 11.15 28.37 12.88
N ILE A 256 11.20 28.80 11.62
CA ILE A 256 12.28 28.50 10.68
C ILE A 256 13.61 29.12 11.16
N LYS A 257 13.59 30.39 11.62
CA LYS A 257 14.78 31.05 12.18
C LYS A 257 15.28 30.31 13.42
N ARG A 258 14.38 29.88 14.30
CA ARG A 258 14.73 29.05 15.47
C ARG A 258 15.32 27.70 15.07
N GLN A 259 14.76 27.03 14.06
CA GLN A 259 15.32 25.78 13.52
C GLN A 259 16.73 25.99 12.95
N ARG A 260 16.94 27.00 12.10
CA ARG A 260 18.27 27.33 11.56
C ARG A 260 19.29 27.66 12.65
N ASN A 261 18.87 28.39 13.69
CA ASN A 261 19.75 28.69 14.82
C ASN A 261 20.12 27.44 15.62
N ILE A 262 19.16 26.53 15.85
CA ILE A 262 19.40 25.23 16.49
C ILE A 262 20.35 24.40 15.63
N GLU A 263 20.12 24.30 14.32
CA GLU A 263 21.00 23.59 13.39
C GLU A 263 22.41 24.17 13.41
N LYS A 264 22.56 25.50 13.32
CA LYS A 264 23.87 26.17 13.38
C LYS A 264 24.58 25.91 14.71
N HIS A 265 23.88 26.04 15.83
CA HIS A 265 24.45 25.77 17.15
C HIS A 265 24.86 24.30 17.27
N HIS A 266 24.04 23.38 16.77
CA HIS A 266 24.32 21.95 16.76
C HIS A 266 25.58 21.61 15.97
N THR A 267 25.74 22.19 14.77
CA THR A 267 26.96 22.05 13.95
C THR A 267 28.20 22.57 14.69
N LEU A 268 28.12 23.78 15.27
CA LEU A 268 29.20 24.36 16.09
C LEU A 268 29.56 23.51 17.31
N THR A 269 28.56 22.93 17.99
CA THR A 269 28.79 22.10 19.17
C THR A 269 29.42 20.76 18.77
N GLN A 270 29.01 20.21 17.63
CA GLN A 270 29.59 18.99 17.07
C GLN A 270 31.04 19.20 16.62
N GLU A 271 31.35 20.34 15.99
CA GLU A 271 32.72 20.73 15.62
C GLU A 271 33.63 20.83 16.86
N GLN A 272 33.16 21.47 17.94
CA GLN A 272 33.89 21.58 19.20
C GLN A 272 34.14 20.23 19.89
N LEU A 273 33.16 19.31 19.82
CA LEU A 273 33.32 17.96 20.36
C LEU A 273 34.36 17.15 19.55
N ILE A 274 34.40 17.34 18.23
CA ILE A 274 35.40 16.72 17.35
C ILE A 274 36.80 17.26 17.67
N GLU A 275 36.96 18.57 17.86
CA GLU A 275 38.24 19.18 18.26
C GLU A 275 38.72 18.67 19.63
N LYS A 276 37.84 18.59 20.63
CA LYS A 276 38.18 18.07 21.96
C LYS A 276 38.61 16.60 21.92
N LEU A 277 37.98 15.79 21.07
CA LEU A 277 38.38 14.40 20.86
C LEU A 277 39.75 14.32 20.16
N ALA A 278 40.00 15.16 19.15
CA ALA A 278 41.27 15.21 18.44
C ALA A 278 42.45 15.68 19.31
N GLN A 279 42.18 16.55 20.29
CA GLN A 279 43.15 17.02 21.28
C GLN A 279 43.32 16.05 22.47
N GLY A 280 42.55 14.96 22.52
CA GLY A 280 42.61 13.97 23.60
C GLY A 280 42.02 14.44 24.94
N ILE A 281 41.25 15.52 24.94
CA ILE A 281 40.62 16.10 26.14
C ILE A 281 39.41 15.24 26.60
N ILE A 282 38.75 14.57 25.66
CA ILE A 282 37.66 13.63 25.92
C ILE A 282 37.97 12.29 25.23
N ASP A 283 37.48 11.19 25.79
CA ASP A 283 37.60 9.87 25.19
C ASP A 283 36.46 9.55 24.22
N ALA A 284 36.60 8.45 23.49
CA ALA A 284 35.64 8.04 22.47
C ALA A 284 34.26 7.67 23.05
N GLU A 285 34.20 7.24 24.31
CA GLU A 285 32.97 6.88 25.00
C GLU A 285 32.18 8.14 25.40
N THR A 286 32.85 9.10 26.04
CA THR A 286 32.29 10.42 26.38
C THR A 286 31.80 11.17 25.14
N PHE A 287 32.56 11.10 24.02
CA PHE A 287 32.14 11.70 22.76
C PHE A 287 30.86 11.06 22.19
N ARG A 288 30.72 9.73 22.29
CA ARG A 288 29.53 9.00 21.81
C ARG A 288 28.30 9.37 22.62
N GLU A 289 28.40 9.40 23.94
CA GLU A 289 27.30 9.80 24.83
C GLU A 289 26.85 11.23 24.55
N GLN A 290 27.79 12.17 24.42
CA GLN A 290 27.50 13.58 24.14
C GLN A 290 26.96 13.79 22.71
N THR A 291 27.37 12.98 21.74
CA THR A 291 26.82 13.03 20.36
C THR A 291 25.43 12.38 20.26
N GLN A 292 25.14 11.37 21.07
CA GLN A 292 23.85 10.67 21.05
C GLN A 292 22.74 11.52 21.66
N SER A 293 23.04 12.26 22.73
CA SER A 293 22.11 13.24 23.33
C SER A 293 21.75 14.37 22.35
N LEU A 294 22.65 14.69 21.41
CA LEU A 294 22.45 15.69 20.36
C LEU A 294 21.52 15.22 19.21
N ARG A 295 21.29 13.92 18.99
CA ARG A 295 20.57 13.41 17.78
C ARG A 295 19.04 13.44 17.82
N GLN A 296 18.42 13.86 18.91
CA GLN A 296 16.96 13.94 19.00
C GLN A 296 16.41 15.16 18.23
N GLN A 297 16.03 14.99 16.95
CA GLN A 297 15.40 16.06 16.17
C GLN A 297 13.87 15.99 16.14
N PRO A 298 13.15 17.12 16.30
CA PRO A 298 11.75 17.25 15.92
C PRO A 298 11.59 17.47 14.39
N GLN A 299 10.41 17.11 13.86
CA GLN A 299 10.06 17.21 12.44
C GLN A 299 10.44 18.56 11.79
N ARG A 300 11.10 18.51 10.62
CA ARG A 300 11.49 19.69 9.84
C ARG A 300 10.27 20.42 9.28
N THR A 301 10.23 21.74 9.47
CA THR A 301 9.20 22.62 8.86
C THR A 301 9.82 23.35 7.67
N THR A 302 9.27 23.17 6.48
CA THR A 302 9.72 23.88 5.27
C THR A 302 9.09 25.27 5.18
N SER A 303 9.77 26.21 4.51
CA SER A 303 9.19 27.54 4.26
C SER A 303 8.05 27.44 3.27
N ILE A 304 7.02 28.25 3.53
CA ILE A 304 5.93 28.43 2.58
C ILE A 304 6.39 29.46 1.55
N ASN A 305 6.51 29.06 0.28
CA ASN A 305 6.84 29.99 -0.80
C ASN A 305 5.65 30.90 -1.09
N GLY A 306 5.73 32.16 -0.67
CA GLY A 306 4.67 33.16 -0.85
C GLY A 306 4.32 33.42 -2.33
N HIS A 307 5.30 33.31 -3.23
CA HIS A 307 5.10 33.53 -4.67
C HIS A 307 4.32 32.38 -5.32
N GLN A 308 4.55 31.14 -4.87
CA GLN A 308 3.75 29.98 -5.29
C GLN A 308 2.31 30.11 -4.79
N ILE A 309 2.09 30.53 -3.54
CA ILE A 309 0.73 30.76 -3.03
C ILE A 309 0.02 31.85 -3.83
N GLN A 310 0.66 32.99 -4.05
CA GLN A 310 0.05 34.13 -4.74
C GLN A 310 -0.26 33.81 -6.21
N HIS A 311 0.65 33.12 -6.90
CA HIS A 311 0.42 32.61 -8.25
C HIS A 311 -0.67 31.54 -8.29
N THR A 312 -0.78 30.68 -7.27
CA THR A 312 -1.85 29.68 -7.21
C THR A 312 -3.20 30.34 -6.96
N ILE A 313 -3.27 31.37 -6.12
CA ILE A 313 -4.49 32.15 -5.86
C ILE A 313 -4.93 32.94 -7.10
N GLN A 314 -4.00 33.50 -7.87
CA GLN A 314 -4.32 34.24 -9.11
C GLN A 314 -4.82 33.34 -10.25
N ASN A 315 -4.58 32.02 -10.17
CA ASN A 315 -4.97 31.03 -11.17
C ASN A 315 -6.14 30.12 -10.71
N ILE A 316 -6.82 30.47 -9.62
CA ILE A 316 -8.06 29.84 -9.10
C ILE A 316 -9.22 30.82 -9.23
#